data_AF-A0A9E5QV55-F1
#
_entry.id   AF-A0A9E5QV55-F1
#
_cell.length_a   1.000
_cell.length_b   1.000
_cell.length_c   1.000
_cell.angle_alpha   90.00
_cell.angle_beta   90.00
_cell.angle_gamma   90.00
#
_symmetry.space_group_name_H-M   'P 1'
#
loop_
_entity.id
_entity.type
_entity.pdbx_description
1 polymer ?
#
loop_
_entity_poly.entity_id
_entity_poly.type
_entity_poly.pdbx_seq_one_letter_code
_entity_poly.pdbx_strand_id
1 'polypeptide(L)'
;MFKSAVLKLLRQPWLWLLPLIPWWGGSLMAEDEGYYGLQARWMLHTGDWLTLHWWQEPRFDRSIGVQWLQAIAMAVGGETT
;
A
#
# COMPACT_ATOMS: atom_id res chain seq x y z
N MET A 1 -29.90 21.29 -28.28
CA MET A 1 -28.42 21.29 -28.45
C MET A 1 -27.68 20.57 -27.32
N PHE A 2 -28.06 20.77 -26.04
CA PHE A 2 -27.35 20.23 -24.86
C PHE A 2 -27.25 18.69 -24.76
N LYS A 3 -28.31 17.96 -25.17
CA LYS A 3 -28.37 16.48 -25.07
C LYS A 3 -27.33 15.74 -25.93
N SER A 4 -26.98 16.31 -27.08
CA SER A 4 -25.99 15.73 -28.01
C SER A 4 -24.56 15.80 -27.46
N ALA A 5 -24.24 16.85 -26.72
CA ALA A 5 -22.90 17.04 -26.15
C ALA A 5 -22.64 16.04 -25.00
N VAL A 6 -23.63 15.84 -24.13
CA VAL A 6 -23.55 14.89 -23.01
C VAL A 6 -23.38 13.45 -23.51
N LEU A 7 -24.09 13.07 -24.57
CA LEU A 7 -24.00 11.72 -25.14
C LEU A 7 -22.63 11.44 -25.80
N LYS A 8 -22.03 12.46 -26.44
CA LYS A 8 -20.66 12.36 -26.99
C LYS A 8 -19.61 12.27 -25.89
N LEU A 9 -19.82 12.96 -24.77
CA LEU A 9 -18.95 12.89 -23.60
C LEU A 9 -18.98 11.47 -23.02
N LEU A 10 -20.16 10.93 -22.69
CA LEU A 10 -20.31 9.58 -22.08
C LEU A 10 -19.78 8.41 -22.94
N ARG A 11 -19.55 8.63 -24.24
CA ARG A 11 -19.04 7.60 -25.16
C ARG A 11 -17.51 7.49 -25.21
N GLN A 12 -16.80 8.35 -24.49
CA GLN A 12 -15.35 8.37 -24.45
C GLN A 12 -14.83 7.32 -23.45
N PRO A 13 -14.10 6.28 -23.89
CA PRO A 13 -13.69 5.17 -23.02
C PRO A 13 -12.74 5.61 -21.89
N TRP A 14 -11.92 6.65 -22.13
CA TRP A 14 -10.98 7.17 -21.13
C TRP A 14 -11.67 7.88 -19.94
N LEU A 15 -12.90 8.36 -20.10
CA LEU A 15 -13.65 8.94 -18.98
C LEU A 15 -14.02 7.90 -17.92
N TRP A 16 -14.12 6.62 -18.32
CA TRP A 16 -14.31 5.51 -17.38
C TRP A 16 -13.04 5.18 -16.58
N LEU A 17 -11.89 5.73 -16.98
CA LEU A 17 -10.64 5.64 -16.23
C LEU A 17 -10.48 6.80 -15.23
N LEU A 18 -11.31 7.85 -15.29
CA LEU A 18 -11.31 8.94 -14.30
C LEU A 18 -11.43 8.48 -12.83
N PRO A 19 -12.26 7.49 -12.47
CA PRO A 19 -12.29 7.00 -11.08
C PRO A 19 -11.00 6.27 -10.64
N LEU A 20 -10.05 6.00 -11.55
CA LEU A 20 -8.72 5.48 -11.20
C LEU A 20 -7.71 6.60 -10.87
N ILE A 21 -8.09 7.87 -11.03
CA ILE A 21 -7.21 9.02 -10.84
C ILE A 21 -7.01 9.42 -9.36
N PRO A 22 -7.95 9.25 -8.41
CA PRO A 22 -7.70 9.68 -7.03
C PRO A 22 -7.05 8.55 -6.22
N TRP A 23 -5.81 8.18 -6.54
CA TRP A 23 -4.96 7.38 -5.63
C TRP A 23 -3.49 7.79 -5.62
N TRP A 24 -3.11 8.78 -6.44
CA TRP A 24 -1.75 9.29 -6.49
C TRP A 24 -1.59 10.44 -5.49
N GLY A 25 -1.20 10.12 -4.25
CA GLY A 25 -0.80 11.14 -3.26
C GLY A 25 -1.44 11.05 -1.88
N GLY A 26 -2.07 9.92 -1.50
CA GLY A 26 -2.39 9.66 -0.10
C GLY A 26 -1.12 9.55 0.73
N SER A 27 -1.10 10.11 1.94
CA SER A 27 -0.02 9.86 2.89
C SER A 27 -0.05 8.40 3.34
N LEU A 28 1.12 7.75 3.39
CA LEU A 28 1.30 6.43 4.01
C LEU A 28 0.95 6.42 5.51
N MET A 29 0.65 7.58 6.11
CA MET A 29 0.01 7.72 7.43
C MET A 29 -1.48 7.33 7.42
N ALA A 30 -1.96 6.61 6.41
CA ALA A 30 -3.18 5.83 6.56
C ALA A 30 -2.86 4.64 7.49
N GLU A 31 -2.87 4.93 8.80
CA GLU A 31 -2.86 4.07 10.01
C GLU A 31 -2.18 2.69 9.92
N ASP A 32 -2.65 1.82 9.02
CA ASP A 32 -2.19 0.44 8.85
C ASP A 32 -0.91 0.32 8.00
N GLU A 33 -0.67 1.20 7.02
CA GLU A 33 0.49 1.08 6.12
C GLU A 33 1.81 1.25 6.88
N GLY A 34 1.87 2.23 7.79
CA GLY A 34 2.99 2.39 8.73
C GLY A 34 3.16 1.18 9.65
N TYR A 35 2.07 0.54 10.06
CA TYR A 35 2.09 -0.64 10.93
C TYR A 35 2.79 -1.83 10.26
N TYR A 36 2.39 -2.15 9.03
CA TYR A 36 3.00 -3.24 8.26
C TYR A 36 4.41 -2.88 7.78
N GLY A 37 4.63 -1.63 7.38
CA GLY A 37 5.93 -1.14 6.96
C GLY A 37 6.97 -1.23 8.08
N LEU A 38 6.60 -0.85 9.31
CA LEU A 38 7.49 -0.97 10.46
C LEU A 38 7.80 -2.44 10.77
N GLN A 39 6.82 -3.34 10.79
CA GLN A 39 7.08 -4.76 11.02
C GLN A 39 8.04 -5.36 9.98
N ALA A 40 7.82 -5.05 8.69
CA ALA A 40 8.69 -5.51 7.62
C ALA A 40 10.14 -5.01 7.81
N ARG A 41 10.29 -3.74 8.21
CA ARG A 41 11.59 -3.15 8.55
C ARG A 41 12.26 -3.86 9.73
N TRP A 42 11.49 -4.16 10.78
CA TRP A 42 11.98 -4.91 11.94
C TRP A 42 12.47 -6.30 11.54
N MET A 43 11.73 -7.02 10.69
CA MET A 43 12.14 -8.35 10.20
C MET A 43 13.47 -8.32 9.47
N LEU A 44 13.71 -7.29 8.66
CA LEU A 44 14.99 -7.10 7.98
C LEU A 44 16.12 -6.75 8.97
N HIS A 45 15.84 -5.91 9.96
CA HIS A 45 16.85 -5.45 10.93
C HIS A 45 17.22 -6.51 11.98
N THR A 46 16.26 -7.30 12.46
CA THR A 46 16.51 -8.34 13.48
C THR A 46 16.84 -9.69 12.88
N GLY A 47 16.46 -9.94 11.62
CA GLY A 47 16.53 -11.26 11.00
C GLY A 47 15.48 -12.25 11.54
N ASP A 48 14.50 -11.78 12.33
CA ASP A 48 13.37 -12.60 12.76
C ASP A 48 12.25 -12.51 11.72
N TRP A 49 12.08 -13.61 10.97
CA TRP A 49 11.07 -13.72 9.91
C TRP A 49 9.78 -14.40 10.37
N LEU A 50 9.65 -14.74 11.65
CA LEU A 50 8.52 -15.48 12.19
C LEU A 50 7.72 -14.64 13.19
N THR A 51 8.42 -13.90 14.06
CA THR A 51 7.80 -13.08 15.09
C THR A 51 7.56 -11.68 14.56
N LEU A 52 6.29 -11.31 14.44
CA LEU A 52 5.90 -9.93 14.15
C LEU A 52 6.14 -9.05 15.38
N HIS A 53 6.88 -7.96 15.19
CA HIS A 53 7.21 -7.02 16.27
C HIS A 53 6.58 -5.65 16.03
N TRP A 54 6.05 -5.05 17.08
CA TRP A 54 5.61 -3.65 17.11
C TRP A 54 6.29 -2.96 18.27
N TRP A 55 7.20 -2.01 17.99
CA TRP A 55 8.01 -1.34 19.02
C TRP A 55 8.69 -2.31 20.00
N GLN A 56 9.38 -3.33 19.48
CA GLN A 56 10.05 -4.40 20.26
C GLN A 56 9.13 -5.42 20.94
N GLU A 57 7.82 -5.24 20.91
CA GLU A 57 6.89 -6.22 21.50
C GLU A 57 6.37 -7.20 20.44
N PRO A 58 6.38 -8.53 20.72
CA PRO A 58 5.75 -9.51 19.86
C PRO A 58 4.23 -9.29 19.75
N ARG A 59 3.70 -9.32 18.53
CA ARG A 59 2.27 -9.19 18.24
C ARG A 59 1.81 -10.32 17.33
N PHE A 60 0.87 -11.13 17.81
CA PHE A 60 0.33 -12.26 17.06
C PHE A 60 -1.14 -12.02 16.68
N ASP A 61 -1.48 -10.80 16.31
CA ASP A 61 -2.85 -10.40 15.97
C ASP A 61 -3.18 -10.65 14.48
N ARG A 62 -2.18 -10.88 13.62
CA ARG A 62 -2.35 -10.99 12.17
C ARG A 62 -1.45 -12.07 11.56
N SER A 63 -1.80 -12.53 10.37
CA SER A 63 -0.94 -13.41 9.57
C SER A 63 0.25 -12.65 8.99
N ILE A 64 1.42 -13.30 8.91
CA ILE A 64 2.70 -12.72 8.48
C ILE A 64 2.88 -12.50 6.96
N GLY A 65 1.98 -13.03 6.14
CA GLY A 65 2.19 -13.10 4.69
C GLY A 65 2.43 -11.75 4.01
N VAL A 66 1.69 -10.71 4.41
CA VAL A 66 1.85 -9.35 3.84
C VAL A 66 3.20 -8.76 4.24
N GLN A 67 3.65 -8.99 5.47
CA GLN A 67 4.91 -8.48 5.99
C GLN A 67 6.11 -9.14 5.29
N TRP A 68 6.03 -10.43 4.92
CA TRP A 68 7.04 -11.05 4.06
C TRP A 68 7.15 -10.39 2.70
N LEU A 69 6.02 -10.16 2.02
CA LEU A 69 6.01 -9.50 0.71
C LEU A 69 6.63 -8.10 0.81
N GLN A 70 6.26 -7.35 1.86
CA GLN A 70 6.78 -6.01 2.10
C GLN A 70 8.27 -6.02 2.40
N ALA A 71 8.75 -6.92 3.28
CA ALA A 71 10.17 -7.04 3.64
C ALA A 71 11.01 -7.42 2.43
N ILE A 72 10.54 -8.34 1.59
CA ILE A 72 11.21 -8.72 0.34
C ILE A 72 11.25 -7.53 -0.63
N ALA A 73 10.13 -6.82 -0.79
CA ALA A 73 10.07 -5.64 -1.65
C ALA A 73 11.05 -4.55 -1.20
N MET A 74 11.16 -4.31 0.12
CA MET A 74 12.13 -3.37 0.70
C MET A 74 13.58 -3.84 0.50
N ALA A 75 13.86 -5.13 0.68
CA ALA A 75 15.20 -5.70 0.49
C ALA A 75 15.69 -5.57 -0.96
N VAL A 76 14.77 -5.69 -1.93
CA VAL A 76 15.10 -5.58 -3.37
C VAL A 76 15.07 -4.12 -3.85
N GLY A 77 14.10 -3.33 -3.39
CA GLY A 77 13.86 -1.95 -3.85
C GLY A 77 14.69 -0.88 -3.14
N GLY A 78 15.37 -1.22 -2.05
CA GLY A 78 16.05 -0.28 -1.17
C GLY A 78 15.10 0.22 -0.07
N GLU A 79 15.61 0.25 1.16
CA GLU A 79 14.85 0.68 2.34
C GLU A 79 14.62 2.20 2.25
N THR A 80 13.39 2.63 1.96
CA THR A 80 13.03 4.05 1.99
C THR A 80 12.88 4.50 3.43
N THR A 81 13.92 5.18 3.93
CA THR A 81 14.05 5.78 5.27
C THR A 81 12.84 6.59 5.71
#